data_AF-A0A2L2TQR3-F1
#
_entry.id   AF-A0A2L2TQR3-F1
#
_cell.length_a   1.000
_cell.length_b   1.000
_cell.length_c   1.000
_cell.angle_alpha   90.00
_cell.angle_beta   90.00
_cell.angle_gamma   90.00
#
_symmetry.space_group_name_H-M   'P 1'
#
loop_
_entity.id
_entity.type
_entity.pdbx_description
1 polymer ?
#
loop_
_entity_poly.entity_id
_entity_poly.type
_entity_poly.pdbx_seq_one_letter_code
_entity_poly.pdbx_strand_id
1 'polypeptide(L)'
;MSTFPLILFTSLYITHSNLAAQLFLDEEHDPPEFVSVNDSDNYKLGNIRRHNVVIAVLPLGEYGISSAAGVAKDMLHSFPNIRIGLMVGIGGGAPTIEHDIRLGDVVVGISSNDKGAVFQYDFGKAVQGQEFQATGFLNQPPTGHQLDTHINDILATNPRLRKDLQRTETGTDQIYRLSKVHPKVGKSSCAEACGDDPSTLVSRPDCGEHEDDPTIHYGLIASSNSSIKDALARDALAAKKGILCFEMEAAGLMNHLLFLVIRRICDYSDLHKNNEWQGFAAMMAAAYAKDLLNQIPPNKVEAEKPISEILSSIESMGNEIQHTVMDLASDSRFAKIKKWRSPSDFSTNANMARQRRHPGTGTCLIQSSVFQQWKLGSRRHLWLYGLAGCGKTILTGTILDYLQESENKHTTITFFFDFNDTRNQKLDDLVRSLATQLYHASSEAEETLDRLFTTHHDRCSQPQTDAFSNCISTMIHVTSDVFIIIDALGECTTRDELLR
;
A
#
# COMPACT_ATOMS: atom_id res chain seq x y z
N MET A 1 0.72 -33.90 -5.49
CA MET A 1 1.19 -32.60 -6.00
C MET A 1 1.65 -31.66 -4.87
N SER A 2 2.26 -32.18 -3.80
CA SER A 2 2.66 -31.39 -2.63
C SER A 2 4.01 -31.90 -2.11
N THR A 3 5.10 -31.16 -2.35
CA THR A 3 6.36 -31.11 -1.54
C THR A 3 7.55 -30.49 -2.30
N PHE A 4 7.37 -29.41 -3.05
CA PHE A 4 8.52 -28.65 -3.57
C PHE A 4 8.16 -27.16 -3.63
N PRO A 5 9.07 -26.26 -3.22
CA PRO A 5 8.83 -24.84 -3.35
C PRO A 5 8.91 -24.48 -4.83
N LEU A 6 7.82 -23.94 -5.38
CA LEU A 6 7.81 -23.51 -6.78
C LEU A 6 8.66 -22.24 -6.88
N ILE A 7 9.68 -22.26 -7.73
CA ILE A 7 10.46 -21.08 -8.10
C ILE A 7 9.79 -20.47 -9.32
N LEU A 8 9.50 -19.19 -9.23
CA LEU A 8 8.95 -18.43 -10.35
C LEU A 8 10.09 -17.98 -11.26
N PHE A 9 10.01 -18.29 -12.54
CA PHE A 9 10.93 -17.81 -13.56
C PHE A 9 10.15 -16.99 -14.60
N THR A 10 10.25 -15.67 -14.57
CA THR A 10 9.50 -14.80 -15.50
C THR A 10 10.39 -14.39 -16.67
N SER A 11 9.94 -14.73 -17.88
CA SER A 11 10.48 -14.18 -19.12
C SER A 11 9.39 -13.36 -19.80
N LEU A 12 9.36 -12.07 -19.51
CA LEU A 12 8.19 -11.21 -19.73
C LEU A 12 8.21 -10.40 -21.02
N TYR A 13 8.91 -10.80 -22.09
CA TYR A 13 8.89 -9.89 -23.26
C TYR A 13 9.15 -10.45 -24.64
N ILE A 14 9.80 -11.60 -24.83
CA ILE A 14 10.21 -12.00 -26.18
C ILE A 14 10.05 -13.50 -26.34
N THR A 15 9.52 -13.93 -27.49
CA THR A 15 9.46 -15.35 -27.91
C THR A 15 10.77 -16.08 -27.61
N HIS A 16 11.90 -15.42 -27.87
CA HIS A 16 13.25 -15.88 -27.53
C HIS A 16 13.50 -16.09 -26.04
N SER A 17 13.12 -15.17 -25.16
CA SER A 17 13.34 -15.29 -23.70
C SER A 17 12.51 -16.41 -23.09
N ASN A 18 11.27 -16.60 -23.55
CA ASN A 18 10.41 -17.65 -23.04
C ASN A 18 10.89 -19.02 -23.55
N LEU A 19 11.19 -19.11 -24.85
CA LEU A 19 11.77 -20.31 -25.43
C LEU A 19 13.10 -20.67 -24.75
N ALA A 20 13.94 -19.68 -24.47
CA ALA A 20 15.17 -19.86 -23.72
C ALA A 20 14.92 -20.47 -22.34
N ALA A 21 14.04 -19.87 -21.55
CA ALA A 21 13.69 -20.38 -20.22
C ALA A 21 13.27 -21.86 -20.25
N GLN A 22 12.43 -22.22 -21.22
CA GLN A 22 11.92 -23.59 -21.37
C GLN A 22 13.03 -24.57 -21.77
N LEU A 23 13.92 -24.17 -22.69
CA LEU A 23 15.06 -24.99 -23.13
C LEU A 23 16.04 -25.32 -22.01
N PHE A 24 16.07 -24.53 -20.94
CA PHE A 24 16.94 -24.76 -19.79
C PHE A 24 16.32 -25.59 -18.67
N LEU A 25 15.06 -26.03 -18.80
CA LEU A 25 14.49 -27.04 -17.91
C LEU A 25 15.24 -28.37 -18.05
N ASP A 26 15.50 -29.06 -16.95
CA ASP A 26 16.03 -30.43 -16.95
C ASP A 26 14.94 -31.45 -17.31
N GLU A 27 13.71 -31.16 -16.90
CA GLU A 27 12.53 -31.97 -17.16
C GLU A 27 11.32 -31.04 -17.31
N GLU A 28 10.50 -31.26 -18.33
CA GLU A 28 9.21 -30.58 -18.48
C GLU A 28 8.11 -31.40 -17.82
N HIS A 29 7.22 -30.73 -17.10
CA HIS A 29 6.03 -31.35 -16.51
C HIS A 29 4.80 -31.09 -17.38
N ASP A 30 3.75 -31.88 -17.15
CA ASP A 30 2.45 -31.64 -17.74
C ASP A 30 1.90 -30.25 -17.31
N PRO A 31 1.09 -29.60 -18.16
CA PRO A 31 0.43 -28.35 -17.81
C PRO A 31 -0.39 -28.46 -16.52
N PRO A 32 -0.60 -27.35 -15.79
CA PRO A 32 -1.39 -27.38 -14.56
C PRO A 32 -2.83 -27.84 -14.85
N GLU A 33 -3.31 -28.82 -14.07
CA GLU A 33 -4.72 -29.25 -14.13
C GLU A 33 -5.69 -28.21 -13.56
N PHE A 34 -5.17 -27.31 -12.72
CA PHE A 34 -5.92 -26.25 -12.06
C PHE A 34 -5.13 -24.94 -12.05
N VAL A 35 -5.79 -23.87 -12.46
CA VAL A 35 -5.39 -22.48 -12.25
C VAL A 35 -6.58 -21.74 -11.63
N SER A 36 -6.32 -20.58 -11.02
CA SER A 36 -7.37 -19.73 -10.46
C SER A 36 -8.43 -19.36 -11.51
N VAL A 37 -9.68 -19.19 -11.10
CA VAL A 37 -10.83 -19.00 -12.00
C VAL A 37 -10.69 -17.79 -12.94
N ASN A 38 -9.94 -16.76 -12.51
CA ASN A 38 -9.73 -15.52 -13.26
C ASN A 38 -8.32 -15.43 -13.87
N ASP A 39 -7.53 -16.49 -13.77
CA ASP A 39 -6.20 -16.55 -14.33
C ASP A 39 -6.30 -16.97 -15.80
N SER A 40 -5.94 -16.05 -16.70
CA SER A 40 -5.91 -16.27 -18.14
C SER A 40 -4.50 -16.53 -18.70
N ASP A 41 -3.51 -16.68 -17.83
CA ASP A 41 -2.12 -16.82 -18.22
C ASP A 41 -1.76 -18.25 -18.61
N ASN A 42 -0.67 -18.35 -19.38
CA ASN A 42 -0.12 -19.63 -19.78
C ASN A 42 1.13 -19.94 -18.98
N TYR A 43 1.17 -21.14 -18.41
CA TYR A 43 2.26 -21.62 -17.59
C TYR A 43 2.96 -22.82 -18.22
N LYS A 44 4.29 -22.81 -18.16
CA LYS A 44 5.11 -24.00 -18.39
C LYS A 44 5.69 -24.46 -17.06
N LEU A 45 5.52 -25.74 -16.76
CA LEU A 45 6.00 -26.37 -15.54
C LEU A 45 7.21 -27.26 -15.85
N GLY A 46 8.13 -27.36 -14.91
CA GLY A 46 9.26 -28.26 -15.03
C GLY A 46 10.19 -28.22 -13.82
N ASN A 47 11.38 -28.80 -14.00
CA ASN A 47 12.42 -28.85 -12.98
C ASN A 47 13.71 -28.19 -13.46
N ILE A 48 14.37 -27.48 -12.55
CA ILE A 48 15.80 -27.16 -12.66
C ILE A 48 16.50 -27.76 -11.44
N ARG A 49 17.34 -28.76 -11.68
CA ARG A 49 18.02 -29.62 -10.69
C ARG A 49 17.04 -30.33 -9.76
N ARG A 50 16.66 -29.68 -8.66
CA ARG A 50 15.75 -30.19 -7.63
C ARG A 50 14.73 -29.14 -7.21
N HIS A 51 14.65 -28.05 -7.97
CA HIS A 51 13.68 -26.99 -7.78
C HIS A 51 12.59 -27.16 -8.82
N ASN A 52 11.34 -27.17 -8.36
CA ASN A 52 10.19 -27.11 -9.26
C ASN A 52 10.07 -25.67 -9.74
N VAL A 53 9.91 -25.47 -11.04
CA VAL A 53 9.88 -24.15 -11.67
C VAL A 53 8.56 -23.98 -12.40
N VAL A 54 7.97 -22.79 -12.23
CA VAL A 54 6.85 -22.32 -13.04
C VAL A 54 7.31 -21.11 -13.87
N ILE A 55 7.12 -21.21 -15.17
CA ILE A 55 7.44 -20.15 -16.14
C ILE A 55 6.13 -19.54 -16.62
N ALA A 56 5.97 -18.22 -16.44
CA ALA A 56 4.88 -17.46 -17.02
C ALA A 56 5.23 -16.92 -18.40
N VAL A 57 4.24 -16.88 -19.27
CA VAL A 57 4.30 -16.24 -20.58
C VAL A 57 3.30 -15.10 -20.62
N LEU A 58 3.76 -13.88 -20.88
CA LEU A 58 2.82 -12.77 -21.13
C LEU A 58 1.97 -13.05 -22.38
N PRO A 59 0.70 -12.60 -22.39
CA PRO A 59 -0.11 -12.59 -23.58
C PRO A 59 0.59 -11.89 -24.76
N LEU A 60 0.37 -12.41 -25.97
CA LEU A 60 1.02 -11.89 -27.17
C LEU A 60 0.65 -10.40 -27.39
N GLY A 61 1.67 -9.53 -27.39
CA GLY A 61 1.49 -8.09 -27.64
C GLY A 61 1.29 -7.25 -26.39
N GLU A 62 1.20 -7.87 -25.20
CA GLU A 62 1.24 -7.17 -23.92
C GLU A 62 2.66 -7.07 -23.39
N TYR A 63 3.01 -5.92 -22.82
CA TYR A 63 4.32 -5.67 -22.24
C TYR A 63 4.28 -4.52 -21.25
N GLY A 64 5.37 -4.39 -20.49
CA GLY A 64 5.53 -3.34 -19.49
C GLY A 64 5.09 -3.75 -18.09
N ILE A 65 5.30 -2.83 -17.16
CA ILE A 65 5.13 -2.97 -15.72
C ILE A 65 3.76 -3.56 -15.34
N SER A 66 2.67 -3.04 -15.90
CA SER A 66 1.30 -3.45 -15.51
C SER A 66 0.98 -4.89 -15.92
N SER A 67 1.38 -5.30 -17.13
CA SER A 67 1.14 -6.67 -17.61
C SER A 67 1.97 -7.66 -16.80
N ALA A 68 3.25 -7.35 -16.56
CA ALA A 68 4.11 -8.16 -15.69
C ALA A 68 3.55 -8.32 -14.27
N ALA A 69 3.03 -7.24 -13.68
CA ALA A 69 2.41 -7.27 -12.36
C ALA A 69 1.12 -8.12 -12.33
N GLY A 70 0.28 -8.02 -13.37
CA GLY A 70 -0.91 -8.84 -13.52
C GLY A 70 -0.57 -10.33 -13.53
N VAL A 71 0.36 -10.73 -14.40
CA VAL A 71 0.76 -12.14 -14.54
C VAL A 71 1.40 -12.70 -13.28
N ALA A 72 2.25 -11.91 -12.61
CA ALA A 72 2.80 -12.35 -11.33
C ALA A 72 1.73 -12.51 -10.26
N LYS A 73 0.74 -11.61 -10.21
CA LYS A 73 -0.37 -11.71 -9.26
C LYS A 73 -1.21 -12.96 -9.52
N ASP A 74 -1.60 -13.20 -10.76
CA ASP A 74 -2.44 -14.35 -11.13
C ASP A 74 -1.70 -15.66 -10.88
N MET A 75 -0.40 -15.70 -11.21
CA MET A 75 0.45 -16.85 -10.88
C MET A 75 0.52 -17.11 -9.38
N LEU A 76 0.69 -16.08 -8.54
CA LEU A 76 0.76 -16.25 -7.09
C LEU A 76 -0.56 -16.79 -6.50
N HIS A 77 -1.70 -16.53 -7.15
CA HIS A 77 -2.98 -17.13 -6.80
C HIS A 77 -3.07 -18.60 -7.24
N SER A 78 -2.61 -18.92 -8.45
CA SER A 78 -2.63 -20.28 -9.00
C SER A 78 -1.59 -21.20 -8.36
N PHE A 79 -0.47 -20.64 -7.88
CA PHE A 79 0.66 -21.35 -7.29
C PHE A 79 1.04 -20.73 -5.93
N PRO A 80 0.25 -20.95 -4.87
CA PRO A 80 0.42 -20.27 -3.58
C PRO A 80 1.74 -20.63 -2.86
N ASN A 81 2.40 -21.73 -3.26
CA ASN A 81 3.66 -22.21 -2.68
C ASN A 81 4.91 -21.59 -3.34
N ILE A 82 4.77 -20.56 -4.16
CA ILE A 82 5.93 -19.82 -4.70
C ILE A 82 6.63 -19.08 -3.57
N ARG A 83 7.95 -19.25 -3.47
CA ARG A 83 8.79 -18.66 -2.40
C ARG A 83 9.84 -17.67 -2.91
N ILE A 84 10.30 -17.83 -4.15
CA ILE A 84 11.28 -16.97 -4.80
C ILE A 84 10.84 -16.72 -6.23
N GLY A 85 11.05 -15.49 -6.71
CA GLY A 85 10.97 -15.13 -8.12
C GLY A 85 12.35 -14.85 -8.72
N LEU A 86 12.53 -15.24 -9.97
CA LEU A 86 13.62 -14.84 -10.84
C LEU A 86 13.01 -14.17 -12.04
N MET A 87 13.48 -12.98 -12.35
CA MET A 87 13.05 -12.23 -13.51
C MET A 87 14.17 -12.18 -14.52
N VAL A 88 14.04 -13.00 -15.55
CA VAL A 88 15.13 -13.33 -16.47
C VAL A 88 14.79 -12.85 -17.86
N GLY A 89 15.69 -12.08 -18.45
CA GLY A 89 15.49 -11.62 -19.80
C GLY A 89 16.64 -10.79 -20.31
N ILE A 90 16.33 -9.98 -21.32
CA ILE A 90 17.28 -9.05 -21.91
C ILE A 90 17.14 -7.67 -21.28
N GLY A 91 18.18 -6.85 -21.41
CA GLY A 91 18.16 -5.45 -21.08
C GLY A 91 19.16 -4.66 -21.93
N GLY A 92 19.05 -3.35 -21.89
CA GLY A 92 20.00 -2.46 -22.55
C GLY A 92 21.07 -1.98 -21.58
N GLY A 93 22.34 -2.05 -21.98
CA GLY A 93 23.48 -1.72 -21.15
C GLY A 93 23.74 -0.23 -21.04
N ALA A 94 24.31 0.18 -19.90
CA ALA A 94 24.71 1.55 -19.61
C ALA A 94 26.23 1.59 -19.32
N PRO A 95 27.07 1.63 -20.37
CA PRO A 95 28.52 1.62 -20.20
C PRO A 95 28.99 2.94 -19.57
N THR A 96 29.88 2.84 -18.58
CA THR A 96 30.54 3.97 -17.91
C THR A 96 32.03 3.69 -17.79
N ILE A 97 32.81 4.68 -17.34
CA ILE A 97 34.24 4.48 -17.07
C ILE A 97 34.46 3.49 -15.92
N GLU A 98 33.55 3.46 -14.94
CA GLU A 98 33.64 2.56 -13.78
C GLU A 98 33.17 1.14 -14.11
N HIS A 99 32.20 1.01 -15.01
CA HIS A 99 31.60 -0.25 -15.42
C HIS A 99 31.55 -0.32 -16.95
N ASP A 100 32.51 -1.03 -17.56
CA ASP A 100 32.52 -1.28 -19.00
C ASP A 100 31.50 -2.38 -19.35
N ILE A 101 30.23 -2.01 -19.38
CA ILE A 101 29.14 -2.89 -19.77
C ILE A 101 29.23 -3.18 -21.27
N ARG A 102 29.23 -4.47 -21.66
CA ARG A 102 29.35 -4.91 -23.04
C ARG A 102 28.20 -5.81 -23.51
N LEU A 103 27.96 -5.93 -24.83
CA LEU A 103 26.89 -6.78 -25.38
C LEU A 103 27.07 -8.25 -25.00
N GLY A 104 26.16 -8.85 -24.27
CA GLY A 104 26.28 -10.22 -23.75
C GLY A 104 26.76 -10.30 -22.30
N ASP A 105 27.17 -9.19 -21.68
CA ASP A 105 27.39 -9.15 -20.24
C ASP A 105 26.08 -9.41 -19.49
N VAL A 106 26.18 -9.92 -18.27
CA VAL A 106 25.03 -10.17 -17.40
C VAL A 106 24.98 -9.10 -16.32
N VAL A 107 23.84 -8.47 -16.12
CA VAL A 107 23.58 -7.54 -15.02
C VAL A 107 22.58 -8.17 -14.07
N VAL A 108 22.97 -8.29 -12.80
CA VAL A 108 22.14 -8.82 -11.73
C VAL A 108 21.76 -7.68 -10.78
N GLY A 109 20.47 -7.49 -10.60
CA GLY A 109 19.92 -6.47 -9.71
C GLY A 109 20.14 -6.84 -8.25
N ILE A 110 21.03 -6.12 -7.57
CA ILE A 110 21.28 -6.29 -6.12
C ILE A 110 21.01 -5.00 -5.37
N SER A 111 20.54 -5.12 -4.12
CA SER A 111 20.42 -3.97 -3.22
C SER A 111 21.79 -3.57 -2.66
N SER A 112 22.04 -2.27 -2.55
CA SER A 112 23.31 -1.74 -2.02
C SER A 112 23.08 -0.37 -1.38
N ASN A 113 23.70 -0.13 -0.21
CA ASN A 113 23.75 1.18 0.46
C ASN A 113 22.38 1.89 0.56
N ASP A 114 21.38 1.22 1.15
CA ASP A 114 19.99 1.70 1.32
C ASP A 114 19.22 1.97 0.02
N LYS A 115 19.78 1.58 -1.13
CA LYS A 115 19.10 1.62 -2.43
C LYS A 115 18.66 0.22 -2.82
N GLY A 116 17.43 0.13 -3.31
CA GLY A 116 16.90 -1.13 -3.82
C GLY A 116 17.52 -1.55 -5.15
N ALA A 117 17.31 -2.81 -5.52
CA ALA A 117 17.90 -3.43 -6.73
C ALA A 117 17.36 -2.83 -8.04
N VAL A 118 16.16 -2.23 -7.99
CA VAL A 118 15.47 -1.67 -9.15
C VAL A 118 15.07 -0.22 -8.90
N PHE A 119 15.32 0.64 -9.88
CA PHE A 119 14.95 2.05 -9.86
C PHE A 119 13.95 2.35 -10.97
N GLN A 120 12.71 2.67 -10.60
CA GLN A 120 11.69 3.11 -11.54
C GLN A 120 11.87 4.60 -11.85
N TYR A 121 12.44 4.91 -13.01
CA TYR A 121 12.86 6.29 -13.34
C TYR A 121 11.74 7.15 -13.95
N ASP A 122 10.63 6.54 -14.38
CA ASP A 122 9.43 7.24 -14.86
C ASP A 122 8.38 7.48 -13.77
N PHE A 123 8.66 7.07 -12.52
CA PHE A 123 7.74 7.19 -11.39
C PHE A 123 8.19 8.24 -10.39
N GLY A 124 7.39 9.30 -10.26
CA GLY A 124 7.79 10.49 -9.54
C GLY A 124 6.93 11.71 -9.81
N LYS A 125 7.43 12.88 -9.42
CA LYS A 125 6.71 14.15 -9.52
C LYS A 125 7.33 15.03 -10.60
N ALA A 126 6.49 15.49 -11.51
CA ALA A 126 6.81 16.61 -12.39
C ALA A 126 6.39 17.92 -11.70
N VAL A 127 7.35 18.82 -11.47
CA VAL A 127 7.11 20.15 -10.89
C VAL A 127 7.45 21.19 -11.94
N GLN A 128 6.57 22.18 -12.12
CA GLN A 128 6.77 23.23 -13.13
C GLN A 128 8.13 23.90 -12.95
N GLY A 129 8.94 23.92 -14.01
CA GLY A 129 10.27 24.54 -14.01
C GLY A 129 11.36 23.72 -13.30
N GLN A 130 11.11 22.45 -12.94
CA GLN A 130 12.09 21.56 -12.33
C GLN A 130 12.26 20.27 -13.12
N GLU A 131 13.40 19.60 -12.95
CA GLU A 131 13.58 18.24 -13.45
C GLU A 131 12.57 17.28 -12.81
N PHE A 132 12.21 16.22 -13.54
CA PHE A 132 11.38 15.16 -13.01
C PHE A 132 12.04 14.53 -11.77
N GLN A 133 11.32 14.54 -10.65
CA GLN A 133 11.80 13.98 -9.39
C GLN A 133 11.31 12.54 -9.26
N ALA A 134 12.12 11.61 -9.76
CA ALA A 134 11.86 10.17 -9.60
C ALA A 134 11.99 9.76 -8.13
N THR A 135 10.95 9.09 -7.62
CA THR A 135 10.83 8.64 -6.21
C THR A 135 10.74 7.12 -6.07
N GLY A 136 10.68 6.37 -7.18
CA GLY A 136 10.48 4.93 -7.16
C GLY A 136 11.76 4.12 -7.00
N PHE A 137 12.30 4.01 -5.78
CA PHE A 137 13.23 2.91 -5.47
C PHE A 137 12.42 1.70 -4.98
N LEU A 138 12.64 0.56 -5.62
CA LEU A 138 11.91 -0.69 -5.40
C LEU A 138 12.90 -1.75 -4.88
N ASN A 139 12.45 -2.70 -4.06
CA ASN A 139 13.25 -3.60 -3.22
C ASN A 139 14.07 -2.87 -2.15
N GLN A 140 13.41 -2.04 -1.33
CA GLN A 140 13.97 -1.75 -0.01
C GLN A 140 13.92 -3.06 0.79
N PRO A 141 15.05 -3.62 1.24
CA PRO A 141 15.05 -4.95 1.82
C PRO A 141 14.11 -4.99 3.03
N PRO A 142 13.12 -5.91 3.07
CA PRO A 142 12.61 -6.36 4.35
C PRO A 142 13.81 -6.91 5.10
N THR A 143 14.07 -6.35 6.27
CA THR A 143 15.25 -6.62 7.07
C THR A 143 15.42 -8.12 7.31
N GLY A 144 16.47 -8.72 6.73
CA GLY A 144 17.06 -9.97 7.24
C GLY A 144 16.56 -11.30 6.67
N HIS A 145 16.43 -11.44 5.35
CA HIS A 145 16.28 -12.77 4.72
C HIS A 145 17.64 -13.47 4.56
N GLN A 146 17.71 -14.75 4.97
CA GLN A 146 18.95 -15.56 4.91
C GLN A 146 19.32 -15.93 3.47
N LEU A 147 18.34 -15.96 2.56
CA LEU A 147 18.59 -16.23 1.16
C LEU A 147 19.23 -15.05 0.44
N ASP A 148 18.90 -13.80 0.75
CA ASP A 148 19.57 -12.62 0.15
C ASP A 148 21.06 -12.61 0.47
N THR A 149 21.43 -12.94 1.71
CA THR A 149 22.83 -13.11 2.12
C THR A 149 23.48 -14.26 1.38
N HIS A 150 22.80 -15.40 1.24
CA HIS A 150 23.33 -16.56 0.53
C HIS A 150 23.48 -16.33 -0.98
N ILE A 151 22.53 -15.65 -1.61
CA ILE A 151 22.61 -15.22 -3.00
C ILE A 151 23.81 -14.29 -3.13
N ASN A 152 23.92 -13.25 -2.30
CA ASN A 152 25.08 -12.34 -2.32
C ASN A 152 26.42 -13.08 -2.12
N ASP A 153 26.48 -14.08 -1.25
CA ASP A 153 27.67 -14.92 -1.05
C ASP A 153 27.99 -15.77 -2.28
N ILE A 154 26.99 -16.40 -2.91
CA ILE A 154 27.13 -17.16 -4.16
C ILE A 154 27.64 -16.24 -5.28
N LEU A 155 27.03 -15.05 -5.41
CA LEU A 155 27.38 -14.03 -6.40
C LEU A 155 28.81 -13.50 -6.17
N ALA A 156 29.24 -13.34 -4.92
CA ALA A 156 30.61 -12.94 -4.59
C ALA A 156 31.66 -14.06 -4.82
N THR A 157 31.24 -15.32 -4.80
CA THR A 157 32.13 -16.49 -4.88
C THR A 157 32.24 -17.09 -6.28
N ASN A 158 31.38 -16.69 -7.23
CA ASN A 158 31.30 -17.35 -8.54
C ASN A 158 31.51 -16.42 -9.75
N PRO A 159 32.76 -16.27 -10.24
CA PRO A 159 33.03 -15.55 -11.49
C PRO A 159 32.87 -16.38 -12.78
N ARG A 160 32.41 -17.64 -12.78
CA ARG A 160 32.68 -18.53 -13.94
C ARG A 160 31.46 -19.03 -14.70
N LEU A 161 31.19 -18.40 -15.84
CA LEU A 161 30.50 -19.03 -16.96
C LEU A 161 31.54 -19.73 -17.87
N ARG A 162 31.33 -21.03 -18.11
CA ARG A 162 32.22 -21.93 -18.86
C ARG A 162 32.42 -21.48 -20.32
N LYS A 163 33.53 -21.92 -20.91
CA LYS A 163 33.95 -21.78 -22.34
C LYS A 163 32.86 -22.02 -23.40
N ASP A 164 31.75 -22.64 -23.05
CA ASP A 164 30.65 -23.00 -23.97
C ASP A 164 29.69 -21.81 -24.24
N LEU A 165 29.92 -20.66 -23.59
CA LEU A 165 29.03 -19.49 -23.56
C LEU A 165 29.72 -18.19 -24.03
N GLN A 166 30.92 -18.34 -24.60
CA GLN A 166 31.74 -17.23 -25.11
C GLN A 166 31.01 -16.46 -26.20
N ARG A 167 31.31 -15.16 -26.32
CA ARG A 167 30.84 -14.35 -27.44
C ARG A 167 31.24 -15.04 -28.74
N THR A 168 30.29 -15.26 -29.63
CA THR A 168 30.55 -15.94 -30.90
C THR A 168 31.48 -15.12 -31.80
N GLU A 169 31.43 -13.78 -31.74
CA GLU A 169 32.29 -12.90 -32.54
C GLU A 169 32.53 -11.55 -31.85
N THR A 170 33.77 -11.28 -31.40
CA THR A 170 34.20 -10.04 -30.72
C THR A 170 34.00 -8.76 -31.54
N GLY A 171 33.83 -8.84 -32.86
CA GLY A 171 33.63 -7.69 -33.75
C GLY A 171 32.20 -7.13 -33.80
N THR A 172 31.24 -7.80 -33.16
CA THR A 172 29.82 -7.41 -33.19
C THR A 172 29.39 -6.54 -32.00
N ASP A 173 30.30 -6.31 -31.05
CA ASP A 173 30.10 -5.45 -29.88
C ASP A 173 30.48 -3.99 -30.16
N GLN A 174 29.57 -3.26 -30.80
CA GLN A 174 29.81 -1.89 -31.26
C GLN A 174 28.97 -0.86 -30.50
N ILE A 175 29.63 0.21 -30.04
CA ILE A 175 28.97 1.42 -29.53
C ILE A 175 29.27 2.57 -30.47
N TYR A 176 28.21 3.23 -30.96
CA TYR A 176 28.34 4.44 -31.76
C TYR A 176 28.51 5.68 -30.89
N ARG A 177 29.29 6.64 -31.36
CA ARG A 177 29.45 7.95 -30.71
C ARG A 177 28.13 8.70 -30.69
N LEU A 178 27.93 9.51 -29.64
CA LEU A 178 26.73 10.35 -29.45
C LEU A 178 26.38 11.24 -30.65
N SER A 179 27.38 11.66 -31.43
CA SER A 179 27.20 12.48 -32.63
C SER A 179 26.57 11.73 -33.81
N LYS A 180 26.50 10.39 -33.77
CA LYS A 180 25.95 9.57 -34.85
C LYS A 180 24.47 9.31 -34.61
N VAL A 181 23.63 9.93 -35.45
CA VAL A 181 22.18 9.71 -35.43
C VAL A 181 21.83 8.58 -36.38
N HIS A 182 21.16 7.54 -35.86
CA HIS A 182 20.63 6.47 -36.71
C HIS A 182 19.45 7.00 -37.56
N PRO A 183 19.50 6.89 -38.90
CA PRO A 183 18.40 7.31 -39.76
C PRO A 183 17.14 6.49 -39.47
N LYS A 184 15.97 7.16 -39.39
CA LYS A 184 14.68 6.53 -39.03
C LYS A 184 14.08 5.62 -40.11
N VAL A 185 14.79 5.32 -41.20
CA VAL A 185 14.20 4.73 -42.43
C VAL A 185 14.97 3.48 -42.86
N GLY A 186 14.36 2.31 -42.63
CA GLY A 186 14.80 1.00 -43.15
C GLY A 186 15.05 -0.06 -42.06
N LYS A 187 14.80 -1.34 -42.39
CA LYS A 187 15.20 -2.53 -41.58
C LYS A 187 16.69 -2.87 -41.78
N SER A 188 17.53 -1.91 -42.12
CA SER A 188 18.97 -2.12 -42.31
C SER A 188 19.66 -2.29 -40.96
N SER A 189 20.73 -3.07 -40.92
CA SER A 189 21.55 -3.21 -39.70
C SER A 189 22.22 -1.88 -39.34
N CYS A 190 22.68 -1.73 -38.09
CA CYS A 190 23.38 -0.52 -37.68
C CYS A 190 24.67 -0.30 -38.49
N ALA A 191 25.39 -1.38 -38.80
CA ALA A 191 26.58 -1.36 -39.65
C ALA A 191 26.28 -0.78 -41.04
N GLU A 192 25.17 -1.18 -41.67
CA GLU A 192 24.74 -0.66 -42.98
C GLU A 192 24.28 0.80 -42.92
N ALA A 193 23.55 1.18 -41.87
CA ALA A 193 22.96 2.51 -41.76
C ALA A 193 23.94 3.58 -41.26
N CYS A 194 24.87 3.18 -40.40
CA CYS A 194 25.76 4.09 -39.68
C CYS A 194 27.24 3.96 -40.11
N GLY A 195 27.62 2.83 -40.71
CA GLY A 195 28.99 2.51 -41.13
C GLY A 195 29.88 2.07 -39.97
N ASP A 196 30.79 1.15 -40.25
CA ASP A 196 31.73 0.54 -39.28
C ASP A 196 33.07 1.29 -39.18
N ASP A 197 33.09 2.57 -39.56
CA ASP A 197 34.33 3.34 -39.52
C ASP A 197 34.78 3.60 -38.06
N PRO A 198 36.06 3.39 -37.71
CA PRO A 198 36.54 3.62 -36.34
C PRO A 198 36.30 5.05 -35.81
N SER A 199 36.08 6.04 -36.68
CA SER A 199 35.75 7.41 -36.27
C SER A 199 34.30 7.60 -35.80
N THR A 200 33.38 6.70 -36.15
CA THR A 200 31.97 6.73 -35.72
C THR A 200 31.75 5.90 -34.46
N LEU A 201 32.67 5.02 -34.13
CA LEU A 201 32.61 4.13 -32.97
C LEU A 201 33.37 4.70 -31.75
N VAL A 202 32.93 4.28 -30.56
CA VAL A 202 33.65 4.50 -29.31
C VAL A 202 34.78 3.49 -29.24
N SER A 203 36.02 3.97 -29.15
CA SER A 203 37.18 3.10 -28.96
C SER A 203 37.17 2.55 -27.53
N ARG A 204 37.21 1.23 -27.42
CA ARG A 204 37.31 0.51 -26.15
C ARG A 204 38.51 -0.43 -26.22
N PRO A 205 39.22 -0.67 -25.09
CA PRO A 205 40.30 -1.64 -25.05
C PRO A 205 39.75 -3.04 -25.34
N ASP A 206 40.55 -3.88 -26.02
CA ASP A 206 40.21 -5.29 -26.17
C ASP A 206 40.07 -5.93 -24.79
N CYS A 207 39.14 -6.88 -24.65
CA CYS A 207 39.03 -7.65 -23.41
C CYS A 207 40.36 -8.38 -23.17
N GLY A 208 40.96 -8.21 -22.00
CA GLY A 208 42.24 -8.85 -21.68
C GLY A 208 42.11 -10.38 -21.61
N GLU A 209 43.20 -11.12 -21.83
CA GLU A 209 43.25 -12.60 -21.71
C GLU A 209 42.84 -13.13 -20.31
N HIS A 210 42.67 -12.24 -19.34
CA HIS A 210 42.33 -12.53 -17.94
C HIS A 210 40.97 -11.95 -17.50
N GLU A 211 40.23 -11.30 -18.40
CA GLU A 211 38.86 -10.84 -18.12
C GLU A 211 37.85 -11.93 -18.48
N ASP A 212 36.82 -12.09 -17.65
CA ASP A 212 35.73 -13.01 -17.92
C ASP A 212 34.93 -12.50 -19.14
N ASP A 213 34.73 -13.35 -20.15
CA ASP A 213 33.91 -13.04 -21.32
C ASP A 213 32.78 -14.07 -21.46
N PRO A 214 31.53 -13.74 -21.11
CA PRO A 214 31.02 -12.43 -20.70
C PRO A 214 31.19 -12.09 -19.20
N THR A 215 31.30 -10.80 -18.88
CA THR A 215 31.40 -10.29 -17.50
C THR A 215 30.03 -10.28 -16.80
N ILE A 216 30.02 -10.56 -15.50
CA ILE A 216 28.84 -10.40 -14.65
C ILE A 216 28.99 -9.13 -13.81
N HIS A 217 28.01 -8.23 -13.90
CA HIS A 217 27.95 -6.98 -13.16
C HIS A 217 26.81 -7.03 -12.14
N TYR A 218 27.08 -6.52 -10.95
CA TYR A 218 26.13 -6.48 -9.84
C TYR A 218 25.80 -5.03 -9.51
N GLY A 219 24.53 -4.63 -9.65
CA GLY A 219 24.16 -3.26 -9.32
C GLY A 219 22.75 -2.87 -9.73
N LEU A 220 22.53 -1.56 -9.89
CA LEU A 220 21.21 -0.97 -10.06
C LEU A 220 20.67 -1.17 -11.48
N ILE A 221 19.46 -1.74 -11.56
CA ILE A 221 18.72 -1.88 -12.81
C ILE A 221 17.61 -0.81 -12.86
N ALA A 222 17.52 -0.09 -13.97
CA ALA A 222 16.50 0.91 -14.19
C ALA A 222 15.30 0.32 -14.96
N SER A 223 14.09 0.59 -14.47
CA SER A 223 12.84 0.09 -15.03
C SER A 223 11.91 1.23 -15.43
N SER A 224 11.15 1.09 -16.51
CA SER A 224 10.05 2.01 -16.82
C SER A 224 9.05 1.43 -17.82
N ASN A 225 7.94 2.13 -18.04
CA ASN A 225 7.00 1.79 -19.12
C ASN A 225 7.52 2.15 -20.53
N SER A 226 8.68 2.79 -20.66
CA SER A 226 9.20 3.31 -21.93
C SER A 226 10.66 2.91 -22.18
N SER A 227 10.93 2.19 -23.27
CA SER A 227 12.29 1.87 -23.70
C SER A 227 13.13 3.14 -23.93
N ILE A 228 14.29 3.23 -23.29
CA ILE A 228 15.27 4.29 -23.57
C ILE A 228 15.90 4.05 -24.95
N LYS A 229 15.90 5.10 -25.76
CA LYS A 229 16.58 5.16 -27.07
C LYS A 229 17.37 6.46 -27.23
N ASP A 230 17.86 6.99 -26.12
CA ASP A 230 18.56 8.27 -26.04
C ASP A 230 19.81 8.07 -25.20
N ALA A 231 20.97 8.08 -25.87
CA ALA A 231 22.26 7.88 -25.23
C ALA A 231 22.61 9.00 -24.26
N LEU A 232 22.18 10.24 -24.50
CA LEU A 232 22.43 11.36 -23.57
C LEU A 232 21.62 11.18 -22.29
N ALA A 233 20.33 10.81 -22.42
CA ALA A 233 19.48 10.54 -21.26
C ALA A 233 19.98 9.31 -20.48
N ARG A 234 20.40 8.26 -21.19
CA ARG A 234 21.04 7.06 -20.62
C ARG A 234 22.27 7.43 -19.80
N ASP A 235 23.22 8.15 -20.39
CA ASP A 235 24.49 8.51 -19.74
C ASP A 235 24.26 9.42 -18.53
N ALA A 236 23.32 10.37 -18.63
CA ALA A 236 22.94 11.22 -17.51
C ALA A 236 22.34 10.42 -16.34
N LEU A 237 21.45 9.46 -16.63
CA LEU A 237 20.86 8.57 -15.62
C LEU A 237 21.89 7.63 -15.01
N ALA A 238 22.75 7.02 -15.83
CA ALA A 238 23.84 6.16 -15.40
C ALA A 238 24.80 6.90 -14.45
N ALA A 239 25.26 8.10 -14.84
CA ALA A 239 26.13 8.92 -14.00
C ALA A 239 25.45 9.40 -12.71
N LYS A 240 24.18 9.80 -12.78
CA LYS A 240 23.45 10.36 -11.62
C LYS A 240 23.06 9.29 -10.59
N LYS A 241 22.79 8.06 -11.02
CA LYS A 241 22.20 7.02 -10.17
C LYS A 241 23.04 5.74 -10.04
N GLY A 242 24.05 5.55 -10.87
CA GLY A 242 24.83 4.31 -10.96
C GLY A 242 24.06 3.17 -11.64
N ILE A 243 23.24 3.50 -12.65
CA ILE A 243 22.44 2.51 -13.39
C ILE A 243 23.37 1.74 -14.35
N LEU A 244 23.26 0.41 -14.34
CA LEU A 244 24.04 -0.48 -15.20
C LEU A 244 23.24 -1.02 -16.40
N CYS A 245 21.93 -1.16 -16.23
CA CYS A 245 21.04 -1.77 -17.21
C CYS A 245 19.65 -1.12 -17.19
N PHE A 246 19.01 -1.01 -18.35
CA PHE A 246 17.62 -0.57 -18.52
C PHE A 246 16.73 -1.73 -19.02
N GLU A 247 15.55 -1.86 -18.44
CA GLU A 247 14.51 -2.83 -18.81
C GLU A 247 13.10 -2.23 -18.55
N MET A 248 12.02 -2.99 -18.81
CA MET A 248 10.67 -2.42 -18.85
C MET A 248 9.62 -3.09 -17.96
N GLU A 249 9.98 -4.09 -17.17
CA GLU A 249 8.98 -4.90 -16.48
C GLU A 249 9.22 -5.00 -14.96
N ALA A 250 10.46 -4.88 -14.49
CA ALA A 250 10.81 -5.20 -13.11
C ALA A 250 10.10 -4.30 -12.09
N ALA A 251 9.85 -3.04 -12.42
CA ALA A 251 9.17 -2.15 -11.48
C ALA A 251 7.76 -2.61 -11.07
N GLY A 252 7.11 -3.48 -11.86
CA GLY A 252 5.79 -4.00 -11.53
C GLY A 252 5.80 -5.05 -10.42
N LEU A 253 6.95 -5.66 -10.17
CA LEU A 253 7.10 -6.82 -9.28
C LEU A 253 7.75 -6.49 -7.93
N MET A 254 8.41 -5.33 -7.82
CA MET A 254 9.55 -5.17 -6.91
C MET A 254 9.26 -4.39 -5.62
N ASN A 255 8.03 -4.39 -5.10
CA ASN A 255 7.79 -3.73 -3.81
C ASN A 255 7.96 -4.65 -2.59
N HIS A 256 7.61 -5.93 -2.68
CA HIS A 256 7.51 -6.80 -1.49
C HIS A 256 7.87 -8.27 -1.73
N LEU A 257 8.48 -8.57 -2.87
CA LEU A 257 8.67 -9.93 -3.34
C LEU A 257 10.16 -10.22 -3.49
N LEU A 258 10.62 -11.40 -3.05
CA LEU A 258 11.98 -11.90 -3.27
C LEU A 258 12.17 -12.21 -4.77
N PHE A 259 12.32 -11.17 -5.59
CA PHE A 259 12.63 -11.31 -7.01
C PHE A 259 14.05 -10.84 -7.30
N LEU A 260 14.85 -11.75 -7.85
CA LEU A 260 16.15 -11.39 -8.41
C LEU A 260 15.99 -11.07 -9.89
N VAL A 261 16.41 -9.88 -10.30
CA VAL A 261 16.40 -9.48 -11.71
C VAL A 261 17.73 -9.85 -12.36
N ILE A 262 17.68 -10.61 -13.44
CA ILE A 262 18.83 -11.07 -14.22
C ILE A 262 18.60 -10.62 -15.66
N ARG A 263 19.35 -9.61 -16.10
CA ARG A 263 19.29 -9.10 -17.48
C ARG A 263 20.59 -9.35 -18.20
N ARG A 264 20.52 -9.95 -19.38
CA ARG A 264 21.68 -9.99 -20.28
C ARG A 264 21.59 -8.85 -21.29
N ILE A 265 22.73 -8.20 -21.52
CA ILE A 265 22.80 -7.01 -22.35
C ILE A 265 22.67 -7.38 -23.83
N CYS A 266 21.69 -6.80 -24.52
CA CYS A 266 21.44 -7.04 -25.95
C CYS A 266 21.55 -5.78 -26.81
N ASP A 267 21.50 -4.59 -26.21
CA ASP A 267 21.72 -3.30 -26.85
C ASP A 267 22.29 -2.31 -25.81
N TYR A 268 22.51 -1.06 -26.22
CA TYR A 268 23.05 -0.01 -25.35
C TYR A 268 22.04 1.05 -24.96
N SER A 269 20.74 0.76 -24.98
CA SER A 269 19.68 1.73 -24.63
C SER A 269 19.80 3.06 -25.40
N ASP A 270 20.21 2.99 -26.67
CA ASP A 270 20.37 4.15 -27.55
C ASP A 270 19.56 3.95 -28.84
N LEU A 271 19.85 4.76 -29.87
CA LEU A 271 19.17 4.67 -31.16
C LEU A 271 19.55 3.41 -31.95
N HIS A 272 20.63 2.71 -31.58
CA HIS A 272 21.24 1.61 -32.32
C HIS A 272 20.81 0.26 -31.73
N LYS A 273 19.50 -0.03 -31.80
CA LYS A 273 18.96 -1.31 -31.33
C LYS A 273 19.58 -2.48 -32.09
N ASN A 274 20.07 -3.46 -31.34
CA ASN A 274 20.66 -4.66 -31.90
C ASN A 274 19.73 -5.87 -31.69
N ASN A 275 18.85 -6.11 -32.66
CA ASN A 275 17.87 -7.21 -32.58
C ASN A 275 18.51 -8.60 -32.73
N GLU A 276 19.69 -8.70 -33.35
CA GLU A 276 20.39 -9.97 -33.57
C GLU A 276 20.87 -10.58 -32.24
N TRP A 277 21.24 -9.72 -31.30
CA TRP A 277 21.71 -10.12 -29.97
C TRP A 277 20.59 -10.55 -29.02
N GLN A 278 19.32 -10.23 -29.30
CA GLN A 278 18.22 -10.53 -28.37
C GLN A 278 18.06 -12.04 -28.13
N GLY A 279 18.15 -12.85 -29.19
CA GLY A 279 18.03 -14.30 -29.08
C GLY A 279 19.16 -14.92 -28.25
N PHE A 280 20.39 -14.53 -28.53
CA PHE A 280 21.57 -14.97 -27.78
C PHE A 280 21.52 -14.50 -26.33
N ALA A 281 21.25 -13.21 -26.08
CA ALA A 281 21.14 -12.65 -24.74
C ALA A 281 20.05 -13.34 -23.91
N ALA A 282 18.89 -13.64 -24.51
CA ALA A 282 17.81 -14.39 -23.89
C ALA A 282 18.24 -15.80 -23.44
N MET A 283 18.79 -16.60 -24.35
CA MET A 283 19.30 -17.95 -24.06
C MET A 283 20.28 -17.94 -22.89
N MET A 284 21.15 -16.97 -22.93
CA MET A 284 22.25 -16.87 -22.01
C MET A 284 21.87 -16.32 -20.63
N ALA A 285 20.88 -15.43 -20.55
CA ALA A 285 20.28 -15.02 -19.28
C ALA A 285 19.63 -16.24 -18.58
N ALA A 286 18.94 -17.09 -19.35
CA ALA A 286 18.37 -18.33 -18.83
C ALA A 286 19.43 -19.34 -18.38
N ALA A 287 20.55 -19.46 -19.13
CA ALA A 287 21.69 -20.28 -18.74
C ALA A 287 22.28 -19.85 -17.38
N TYR A 288 22.47 -18.54 -17.19
CA TYR A 288 22.97 -18.00 -15.93
C TYR A 288 22.00 -18.27 -14.77
N ALA A 289 20.70 -18.06 -14.99
CA ALA A 289 19.69 -18.33 -13.97
C ALA A 289 19.64 -19.83 -13.60
N LYS A 290 19.79 -20.74 -14.57
CA LYS A 290 19.94 -22.18 -14.29
C LYS A 290 21.18 -22.47 -13.44
N ASP A 291 22.33 -21.88 -13.77
CA ASP A 291 23.56 -22.06 -13.00
C ASP A 291 23.44 -21.53 -11.56
N LEU A 292 22.75 -20.39 -11.38
CA LEU A 292 22.44 -19.85 -10.07
C LEU A 292 21.55 -20.82 -9.27
N LEU A 293 20.46 -21.32 -9.86
CA LEU A 293 19.58 -22.29 -9.22
C LEU A 293 20.29 -23.60 -8.89
N ASN A 294 21.27 -24.01 -9.70
CA ASN A 294 22.12 -25.14 -9.40
C ASN A 294 22.95 -24.92 -8.13
N GLN A 295 23.30 -23.69 -7.77
CA GLN A 295 24.11 -23.44 -6.58
C GLN A 295 23.27 -23.30 -5.32
N ILE A 296 21.99 -22.96 -5.46
CA ILE A 296 21.07 -22.80 -4.33
C ILE A 296 20.55 -24.18 -3.90
N PRO A 297 20.79 -24.61 -2.65
CA PRO A 297 20.22 -25.85 -2.13
C PRO A 297 18.68 -25.75 -1.96
N PRO A 298 17.89 -26.79 -2.28
CA PRO A 298 16.43 -26.76 -2.14
C PRO A 298 15.94 -26.37 -0.74
N ASN A 299 16.61 -26.84 0.32
CA ASN A 299 16.26 -26.52 1.70
C ASN A 299 16.39 -25.02 2.04
N LYS A 300 17.21 -24.25 1.31
CA LYS A 300 17.29 -22.79 1.46
C LYS A 300 16.06 -22.10 0.90
N VAL A 301 15.54 -22.60 -0.22
CA VAL A 301 14.28 -22.11 -0.82
C VAL A 301 13.08 -22.50 0.05
N GLU A 302 13.06 -23.72 0.57
CA GLU A 302 11.99 -24.21 1.46
C GLU A 302 11.91 -23.44 2.79
N ALA A 303 13.02 -22.89 3.26
CA ALA A 303 13.07 -22.11 4.49
C ALA A 303 12.44 -20.71 4.35
N GLU A 304 12.37 -20.16 3.14
CA GLU A 304 11.73 -18.86 2.90
C GLU A 304 10.22 -18.99 2.97
N LYS A 305 9.52 -17.93 3.39
CA LYS A 305 8.06 -17.95 3.45
C LYS A 305 7.45 -17.89 2.05
N PRO A 306 6.31 -18.55 1.79
CA PRO A 306 5.56 -18.33 0.56
C PRO A 306 5.25 -16.85 0.37
N ILE A 307 5.40 -16.37 -0.87
CA ILE A 307 5.14 -14.98 -1.23
C ILE A 307 3.70 -14.59 -0.90
N SER A 308 2.75 -15.51 -1.12
CA SER A 308 1.33 -15.31 -0.82
C SER A 308 1.05 -14.98 0.66
N GLU A 309 1.82 -15.55 1.59
CA GLU A 309 1.72 -15.29 3.03
C GLU A 309 2.31 -13.93 3.42
N ILE A 310 3.38 -13.50 2.75
CA ILE A 310 4.00 -12.19 2.96
C ILE A 310 3.01 -11.10 2.52
N LEU A 311 2.40 -11.26 1.34
CA LEU A 311 1.42 -10.31 0.80
C LEU A 311 0.18 -10.18 1.70
N SER A 312 -0.39 -11.29 2.16
CA SER A 312 -1.59 -11.26 3.03
C SER A 312 -1.33 -10.59 4.38
N SER A 313 -0.13 -10.77 4.95
CA SER A 313 0.28 -10.10 6.19
C SER A 313 0.31 -8.57 6.04
N ILE A 314 0.77 -8.07 4.88
CA ILE A 314 0.83 -6.64 4.57
C ILE A 314 -0.57 -6.07 4.34
N GLU A 315 -1.44 -6.79 3.63
CA GLU A 315 -2.84 -6.39 3.43
C GLU A 315 -3.57 -6.25 4.77
N SER A 316 -3.34 -7.17 5.71
CA SER A 316 -3.89 -7.08 7.07
C SER A 316 -3.42 -5.82 7.80
N MET A 317 -2.12 -5.52 7.76
CA MET A 317 -1.56 -4.31 8.37
C MET A 317 -2.12 -3.03 7.73
N GLY A 318 -2.30 -3.01 6.40
CA GLY A 318 -2.89 -1.88 5.69
C GLY A 318 -4.32 -1.59 6.13
N ASN A 319 -5.13 -2.64 6.31
CA ASN A 319 -6.51 -2.52 6.77
C ASN A 319 -6.59 -1.99 8.21
N GLU A 320 -5.69 -2.41 9.11
CA GLU A 320 -5.61 -1.90 10.49
C GLU A 320 -5.24 -0.41 10.53
N ILE A 321 -4.28 0.02 9.71
CA ILE A 321 -3.91 1.44 9.58
C ILE A 321 -5.09 2.24 9.06
N GLN A 322 -5.81 1.74 8.05
CA GLN A 322 -6.98 2.41 7.49
C GLN A 322 -8.08 2.61 8.54
N HIS A 323 -8.36 1.58 9.36
CA HIS A 323 -9.30 1.68 10.48
C HIS A 323 -8.87 2.75 11.49
N THR A 324 -7.60 2.73 11.90
CA THR A 324 -7.05 3.71 12.86
C THR A 324 -7.15 5.15 12.33
N VAL A 325 -6.91 5.36 11.03
CA VAL A 325 -7.03 6.68 10.38
C VAL A 325 -8.48 7.16 10.33
N MET A 326 -9.43 6.25 10.08
CA MET A 326 -10.86 6.57 10.10
C MET A 326 -11.32 6.99 11.50
N ASP A 327 -10.88 6.26 12.54
CA ASP A 327 -11.20 6.58 13.93
C ASP A 327 -10.64 7.96 14.34
N LEU A 328 -9.38 8.25 14.00
CA LEU A 328 -8.77 9.57 14.24
C LEU A 328 -9.51 10.72 13.51
N ALA A 329 -10.01 10.47 12.30
CA ALA A 329 -10.75 11.47 11.53
C ALA A 329 -12.10 11.79 12.19
N SER A 330 -12.80 10.78 12.70
CA SER A 330 -14.05 10.92 13.46
C SER A 330 -13.83 11.70 14.77
N ASP A 331 -12.79 11.36 15.54
CA ASP A 331 -12.44 12.05 16.79
C ASP A 331 -12.08 13.53 16.57
N SER A 332 -11.31 13.82 15.52
CA SER A 332 -10.97 15.19 15.11
C SER A 332 -12.20 15.99 14.72
N ARG A 333 -13.18 15.36 14.07
CA ARG A 333 -14.45 16.00 13.69
C ARG A 333 -15.33 16.26 14.90
N PHE A 334 -15.48 15.30 15.81
CA PHE A 334 -16.21 15.49 17.05
C PHE A 334 -15.62 16.62 17.91
N ALA A 335 -14.30 16.72 18.00
CA ALA A 335 -13.62 17.81 18.70
C ALA A 335 -14.00 19.20 18.12
N LYS A 336 -14.13 19.31 16.79
CA LYS A 336 -14.59 20.55 16.13
C LYS A 336 -16.06 20.85 16.42
N ILE A 337 -16.93 19.83 16.42
CA ILE A 337 -18.37 19.99 16.76
C ILE A 337 -18.53 20.41 18.22
N LYS A 338 -17.80 19.78 19.14
CA LYS A 338 -17.81 20.13 20.57
C LYS A 338 -17.33 21.57 20.80
N LYS A 339 -16.26 21.99 20.11
CA LYS A 339 -15.77 23.38 20.15
C LYS A 339 -16.78 24.37 19.56
N TRP A 340 -17.44 24.00 18.45
CA TRP A 340 -18.44 24.83 17.77
C TRP A 340 -19.68 25.09 18.63
N ARG A 341 -20.08 24.12 19.45
CA ARG A 341 -21.28 24.20 20.28
C ARG A 341 -21.04 24.69 21.69
N SER A 342 -19.82 24.55 22.21
CA SER A 342 -19.45 24.88 23.59
C SER A 342 -20.50 24.41 24.62
N PRO A 343 -20.89 23.11 24.60
CA PRO A 343 -21.94 22.62 25.47
C PRO A 343 -21.52 22.74 26.93
N SER A 344 -22.49 22.98 27.80
CA SER A 344 -22.24 22.97 29.23
C SER A 344 -21.95 21.57 29.75
N ASP A 345 -21.06 21.50 30.74
CA ASP A 345 -20.66 20.24 31.34
C ASP A 345 -21.64 19.82 32.44
N PHE A 346 -22.55 18.91 32.10
CA PHE A 346 -23.52 18.35 33.04
C PHE A 346 -22.85 17.53 34.17
N SER A 347 -21.62 17.04 33.95
CA SER A 347 -20.96 16.15 34.89
C SER A 347 -20.60 16.84 36.21
N THR A 348 -20.34 18.15 36.17
CA THR A 348 -20.02 18.95 37.37
C THR A 348 -21.20 18.93 38.35
N ASN A 349 -22.42 19.20 37.88
CA ASN A 349 -23.62 19.23 38.72
C ASN A 349 -24.04 17.82 39.18
N ALA A 350 -23.93 16.82 38.29
CA ALA A 350 -24.15 15.42 38.66
C ALA A 350 -23.19 14.94 39.76
N ASN A 351 -21.90 15.27 39.64
CA ASN A 351 -20.89 14.88 40.63
C ASN A 351 -21.08 15.59 41.97
N MET A 352 -21.44 16.89 41.97
CA MET A 352 -21.82 17.58 43.20
C MET A 352 -23.05 16.96 43.88
N ALA A 353 -24.05 16.55 43.10
CA ALA A 353 -25.23 15.87 43.62
C ALA A 353 -24.87 14.54 44.29
N ARG A 354 -23.99 13.76 43.65
CA ARG A 354 -23.46 12.50 44.20
C ARG A 354 -22.69 12.70 45.50
N GLN A 355 -21.80 13.69 45.55
CA GLN A 355 -21.00 13.99 46.75
C GLN A 355 -21.86 14.41 47.95
N ARG A 356 -22.95 15.15 47.71
CA ARG A 356 -23.86 15.62 48.76
C ARG A 356 -24.93 14.59 49.13
N ARG A 357 -25.03 13.48 48.42
CA ARG A 357 -26.05 12.44 48.67
C ARG A 357 -25.66 11.59 49.89
N HIS A 358 -26.57 11.50 50.86
CA HIS A 358 -26.44 10.50 51.92
C HIS A 358 -26.85 9.10 51.42
N PRO A 359 -26.12 8.03 51.80
CA PRO A 359 -26.46 6.66 51.40
C PRO A 359 -27.92 6.29 51.73
N GLY A 360 -28.60 5.61 50.81
CA GLY A 360 -30.02 5.22 50.94
C GLY A 360 -31.05 6.32 50.62
N THR A 361 -30.61 7.56 50.35
CA THR A 361 -31.49 8.64 49.93
C THR A 361 -31.96 8.41 48.48
N GLY A 362 -33.27 8.52 48.23
CA GLY A 362 -33.85 8.38 46.90
C GLY A 362 -34.33 6.95 46.55
N THR A 363 -34.04 5.95 47.38
CA THR A 363 -34.51 4.56 47.17
C THR A 363 -36.04 4.46 47.12
N CYS A 364 -36.74 5.23 47.96
CA CYS A 364 -38.21 5.29 47.96
C CYS A 364 -38.77 5.79 46.61
N LEU A 365 -38.07 6.72 45.94
CA LEU A 365 -38.46 7.18 44.60
C LEU A 365 -38.28 6.08 43.56
N ILE A 366 -37.11 5.43 43.55
CA ILE A 366 -36.80 4.35 42.61
C ILE A 366 -37.75 3.16 42.76
N GLN A 367 -38.15 2.83 43.99
CA GLN A 367 -39.10 1.75 44.28
C GLN A 367 -40.56 2.13 44.03
N SER A 368 -40.87 3.41 43.80
CA SER A 368 -42.25 3.85 43.59
C SER A 368 -42.83 3.29 42.30
N SER A 369 -44.13 2.96 42.32
CA SER A 369 -44.86 2.49 41.13
C SER A 369 -44.79 3.48 39.98
N VAL A 370 -44.80 4.78 40.30
CA VAL A 370 -44.73 5.87 39.32
C VAL A 370 -43.40 5.89 38.58
N PHE A 371 -42.27 5.69 39.28
CA PHE A 371 -40.95 5.62 38.65
C PHE A 371 -40.82 4.36 37.78
N GLN A 372 -41.30 3.21 38.26
CA GLN A 372 -41.26 1.96 37.49
C GLN A 372 -42.10 2.05 36.20
N GLN A 373 -43.28 2.69 36.25
CA GLN A 373 -44.08 2.95 35.05
C GLN A 373 -43.37 3.86 34.04
N TRP A 374 -42.61 4.85 34.52
CA TRP A 374 -41.81 5.72 33.66
C TRP A 374 -40.63 4.97 33.02
N LYS A 375 -39.91 4.17 33.81
CA LYS A 375 -38.83 3.30 33.32
C LYS A 375 -39.28 2.33 32.23
N LEU A 376 -40.47 1.73 32.40
CA LEU A 376 -41.05 0.77 31.45
C LEU A 376 -41.66 1.46 30.21
N GLY A 377 -41.61 2.79 30.09
CA GLY A 377 -42.19 3.54 28.98
C GLY A 377 -43.73 3.64 28.99
N SER A 378 -44.40 2.98 29.94
CA SER A 378 -45.87 3.10 30.13
C SER A 378 -46.29 4.51 30.53
N ARG A 379 -45.37 5.29 31.10
CA ARG A 379 -45.53 6.71 31.40
C ARG A 379 -44.41 7.52 30.75
N ARG A 380 -44.73 8.43 29.84
CA ARG A 380 -43.71 9.22 29.10
C ARG A 380 -43.07 10.34 29.91
N HIS A 381 -43.78 10.91 30.89
CA HIS A 381 -43.30 12.05 31.67
C HIS A 381 -43.42 11.81 33.18
N LEU A 382 -42.34 12.14 33.89
CA LEU A 382 -42.27 12.14 35.34
C LEU A 382 -41.90 13.54 35.82
N TRP A 383 -42.78 14.18 36.60
CA TRP A 383 -42.55 15.53 37.12
C TRP A 383 -42.25 15.49 38.62
N LEU A 384 -41.03 15.87 39.00
CA LEU A 384 -40.61 15.98 40.39
C LEU A 384 -40.64 17.44 40.81
N TYR A 385 -41.58 17.81 41.68
CA TYR A 385 -41.74 19.17 42.19
C TYR A 385 -41.71 19.18 43.72
N GLY A 386 -41.31 20.32 44.28
CA GLY A 386 -41.20 20.51 45.72
C GLY A 386 -40.54 21.85 46.05
N LEU A 387 -40.59 22.24 47.31
CA LEU A 387 -40.03 23.50 47.81
C LEU A 387 -38.52 23.61 47.51
N ALA A 388 -38.00 24.83 47.48
CA ALA A 388 -36.56 25.06 47.38
C ALA A 388 -35.83 24.32 48.52
N GLY A 389 -34.69 23.68 48.21
CA GLY A 389 -33.89 22.95 49.20
C GLY A 389 -34.38 21.53 49.56
N CYS A 390 -35.49 21.03 49.01
CA CYS A 390 -36.00 19.69 49.34
C CYS A 390 -35.22 18.49 48.71
N GLY A 391 -34.06 18.74 48.09
CA GLY A 391 -33.18 17.68 47.57
C GLY A 391 -33.49 17.19 46.15
N LYS A 392 -34.21 17.95 45.31
CA LYS A 392 -34.53 17.56 43.91
C LYS A 392 -33.29 17.15 43.10
N THR A 393 -32.25 17.97 43.11
CA THR A 393 -30.97 17.68 42.42
C THR A 393 -30.29 16.40 42.93
N ILE A 394 -30.43 16.09 44.24
CA ILE A 394 -29.92 14.83 44.83
C ILE A 394 -30.73 13.62 44.31
N LEU A 395 -32.05 13.77 44.14
CA LEU A 395 -32.88 12.75 43.51
C LEU A 395 -32.51 12.54 42.04
N THR A 396 -32.23 13.61 41.29
CA THR A 396 -31.73 13.55 39.91
C THR A 396 -30.45 12.72 39.82
N GLY A 397 -29.47 12.96 40.70
CA GLY A 397 -28.26 12.13 40.80
C GLY A 397 -28.54 10.66 41.11
N THR A 398 -29.59 10.38 41.89
CA THR A 398 -30.00 9.00 42.20
C THR A 398 -30.64 8.29 41.01
N ILE A 399 -31.43 9.00 40.20
CA ILE A 399 -31.99 8.47 38.96
C ILE A 399 -30.88 8.15 37.96
N LEU A 400 -29.90 9.06 37.82
CA LEU A 400 -28.75 8.88 36.95
C LEU A 400 -27.96 7.61 37.25
N ASP A 401 -27.58 7.42 38.52
CA ASP A 401 -26.83 6.22 38.93
C ASP A 401 -27.64 4.95 38.68
N TYR A 402 -28.94 4.96 39.00
CA TYR A 402 -29.81 3.81 38.80
C TYR A 402 -29.96 3.42 37.32
N LEU A 403 -30.05 4.40 36.41
CA LEU A 403 -30.11 4.13 34.98
C LEU A 403 -28.75 3.63 34.46
N GLN A 404 -27.64 4.23 34.88
CA GLN A 404 -26.29 3.79 34.51
C GLN A 404 -25.96 2.37 34.97
N GLU A 405 -26.48 1.93 36.12
CA GLU A 405 -26.30 0.57 36.66
C GLU A 405 -27.20 -0.49 36.01
N SER A 406 -28.11 -0.11 35.11
CA SER A 406 -29.03 -1.08 34.49
C SER A 406 -28.41 -1.81 33.30
N GLU A 407 -28.63 -3.13 33.22
CA GLU A 407 -28.07 -4.01 32.16
C GLU A 407 -28.67 -3.79 30.77
N ASN A 408 -29.79 -3.07 30.66
CA ASN A 408 -30.45 -2.83 29.38
C ASN A 408 -29.68 -1.76 28.57
N LYS A 409 -29.48 -1.99 27.28
CA LYS A 409 -28.87 -1.01 26.38
C LYS A 409 -29.84 0.16 26.14
N HIS A 410 -29.57 1.31 26.76
CA HIS A 410 -30.37 2.54 26.63
C HIS A 410 -29.44 3.76 26.65
N THR A 411 -29.91 4.88 26.11
CA THR A 411 -29.16 6.15 26.10
C THR A 411 -29.72 7.10 27.15
N THR A 412 -28.94 7.45 28.17
CA THR A 412 -29.33 8.45 29.17
C THR A 412 -28.63 9.77 28.90
N ILE A 413 -29.42 10.83 28.70
CA ILE A 413 -28.92 12.20 28.50
C ILE A 413 -29.46 13.13 29.59
N THR A 414 -28.69 14.14 29.96
CA THR A 414 -29.01 14.97 31.13
C THR A 414 -28.57 16.42 30.98
N PHE A 415 -29.36 17.32 31.57
CA PHE A 415 -29.03 18.73 31.68
C PHE A 415 -29.45 19.30 33.04
N PHE A 416 -28.61 20.19 33.58
CA PHE A 416 -28.89 20.91 34.82
C PHE A 416 -28.95 22.40 34.48
N PHE A 417 -30.11 23.02 34.71
CA PHE A 417 -30.14 24.48 34.77
C PHE A 417 -29.39 24.96 36.02
N ASP A 418 -28.71 26.10 35.92
CA ASP A 418 -27.92 26.64 37.05
C ASP A 418 -27.98 28.18 37.04
N PHE A 419 -28.51 28.76 38.11
CA PHE A 419 -28.56 30.19 38.32
C PHE A 419 -27.17 30.86 38.33
N ASN A 420 -26.12 30.13 38.69
CA ASN A 420 -24.76 30.65 38.75
C ASN A 420 -23.98 30.48 37.44
N ASP A 421 -24.42 29.62 36.52
CA ASP A 421 -23.79 29.46 35.21
C ASP A 421 -24.71 30.02 34.11
N THR A 422 -24.33 31.18 33.57
CA THR A 422 -25.08 31.86 32.50
C THR A 422 -25.16 31.06 31.20
N ARG A 423 -24.39 29.96 31.08
CA ARG A 423 -24.44 28.99 29.97
C ARG A 423 -25.41 27.82 30.23
N ASN A 424 -26.15 27.85 31.34
CA ASN A 424 -27.11 26.83 31.77
C ASN A 424 -28.46 27.44 32.12
N GLN A 425 -28.92 28.43 31.35
CA GLN A 425 -30.11 29.22 31.72
C GLN A 425 -31.13 29.34 30.59
N LYS A 426 -30.80 28.94 29.36
CA LYS A 426 -31.66 29.08 28.19
C LYS A 426 -31.99 27.74 27.55
N LEU A 427 -33.09 27.71 26.80
CA LEU A 427 -33.49 26.57 25.96
C LEU A 427 -32.38 26.19 24.96
N ASP A 428 -31.72 27.20 24.39
CA ASP A 428 -30.61 27.03 23.46
C ASP A 428 -29.43 26.23 24.08
N ASP A 429 -29.15 26.44 25.37
CA ASP A 429 -28.10 25.73 26.10
C ASP A 429 -28.44 24.24 26.28
N LEU A 430 -29.69 23.97 26.71
CA LEU A 430 -30.24 22.62 26.87
C LEU A 430 -30.11 21.84 25.56
N VAL A 431 -30.65 22.42 24.49
CA VAL A 431 -30.74 21.79 23.17
C VAL A 431 -29.32 21.48 22.64
N ARG A 432 -28.36 22.42 22.72
CA ARG A 432 -26.97 22.15 22.30
C ARG A 432 -26.30 21.04 23.10
N SER A 433 -26.54 20.97 24.40
CA SER A 433 -25.97 19.92 25.26
C SER A 433 -26.54 18.54 24.93
N LEU A 434 -27.87 18.43 24.83
CA LEU A 434 -28.54 17.16 24.47
C LEU A 434 -28.10 16.66 23.10
N ALA A 435 -28.03 17.55 22.11
CA ALA A 435 -27.56 17.20 20.76
C ALA A 435 -26.11 16.70 20.74
N THR A 436 -25.27 17.15 21.68
CA THR A 436 -23.89 16.67 21.80
C THR A 436 -23.82 15.31 22.49
N GLN A 437 -24.65 15.10 23.52
CA GLN A 437 -24.74 13.83 24.24
C GLN A 437 -25.31 12.70 23.37
N LEU A 438 -26.19 13.04 22.41
CA LEU A 438 -26.76 12.09 21.47
C LEU A 438 -25.84 11.75 20.28
N TYR A 439 -24.68 12.41 20.11
CA TYR A 439 -23.83 12.20 18.93
C TYR A 439 -23.41 10.73 18.81
N HIS A 440 -22.78 10.18 19.84
CA HIS A 440 -22.33 8.78 19.83
C HIS A 440 -23.42 7.74 20.17
N ALA A 441 -24.70 8.13 20.17
CA ALA A 441 -25.77 7.20 20.50
C ALA A 441 -26.10 6.24 19.35
N SER A 442 -25.89 6.65 18.10
CA SER A 442 -26.03 5.84 16.88
C SER A 442 -25.30 6.50 15.71
N SER A 443 -24.91 5.71 14.70
CA SER A 443 -24.31 6.22 13.44
C SER A 443 -25.19 7.24 12.72
N GLU A 444 -26.50 7.02 12.75
CA GLU A 444 -27.50 7.88 12.13
C GLU A 444 -27.67 9.21 12.89
N ALA A 445 -27.48 9.19 14.21
CA ALA A 445 -27.43 10.41 15.02
C ALA A 445 -26.18 11.24 14.71
N GLU A 446 -25.02 10.60 14.53
CA GLU A 446 -23.77 11.27 14.09
C GLU A 446 -23.98 11.97 12.75
N GLU A 447 -24.51 11.26 11.74
CA GLU A 447 -24.74 11.81 10.40
C GLU A 447 -25.72 13.00 10.42
N THR A 448 -26.79 12.90 11.22
CA THR A 448 -27.78 13.97 11.38
C THR A 448 -27.12 15.24 11.90
N LEU A 449 -26.20 15.10 12.86
CA LEU A 449 -25.48 16.22 13.44
C LEU A 449 -24.42 16.79 12.52
N ASP A 450 -23.67 15.92 11.84
CA ASP A 450 -22.63 16.26 10.87
C ASP A 450 -23.21 17.07 9.71
N ARG A 451 -24.41 16.70 9.24
CA ARG A 451 -25.12 17.45 8.19
C ARG A 451 -25.47 18.86 8.63
N LEU A 452 -25.95 19.03 9.87
CA LEU A 452 -26.24 20.35 10.42
C LEU A 452 -24.95 21.16 10.62
N PHE A 453 -23.88 20.52 11.09
CA PHE A 453 -22.57 21.14 11.26
C PHE A 453 -22.01 21.65 9.93
N THR A 454 -21.96 20.80 8.90
CA THR A 454 -21.42 21.14 7.57
C THR A 454 -22.18 22.31 6.94
N THR A 455 -23.52 22.27 7.00
CA THR A 455 -24.38 23.31 6.41
C THR A 455 -24.13 24.72 6.99
N HIS A 456 -23.73 24.81 8.26
CA HIS A 456 -23.57 26.08 8.98
C HIS A 456 -22.12 26.50 9.19
N HIS A 457 -21.19 25.54 9.31
CA HIS A 457 -19.75 25.80 9.46
C HIS A 457 -19.16 26.44 8.20
N ASP A 458 -19.53 25.94 7.01
CA ASP A 458 -19.09 26.49 5.72
C ASP A 458 -19.61 27.92 5.47
N ARG A 459 -20.64 28.33 6.23
CA ARG A 459 -21.26 29.67 6.15
C ARG A 459 -20.88 30.59 7.32
N CYS A 460 -19.98 30.17 8.21
CA CYS A 460 -19.60 30.91 9.43
C CYS A 460 -20.81 31.40 10.24
N SER A 461 -21.88 30.61 10.31
CA SER A 461 -23.16 30.99 10.95
C SER A 461 -23.49 30.05 12.11
N GLN A 462 -24.19 30.57 13.13
CA GLN A 462 -24.76 29.75 14.20
C GLN A 462 -26.21 29.38 13.84
N PRO A 463 -26.64 28.11 13.94
CA PRO A 463 -28.02 27.72 13.69
C PRO A 463 -28.95 28.33 14.73
N GLN A 464 -30.17 28.68 14.31
CA GLN A 464 -31.22 29.09 15.24
C GLN A 464 -31.69 27.90 16.09
N THR A 465 -32.26 28.19 17.27
CA THR A 465 -32.74 27.19 18.24
C THR A 465 -33.66 26.15 17.61
N ASP A 466 -34.55 26.55 16.70
CA ASP A 466 -35.48 25.66 16.00
C ASP A 466 -34.80 24.59 15.14
N ALA A 467 -33.67 24.95 14.51
CA ALA A 467 -32.90 24.00 13.70
C ALA A 467 -32.27 22.91 14.57
N PHE A 468 -31.80 23.28 15.78
CA PHE A 468 -31.30 22.31 16.73
C PHE A 468 -32.41 21.47 17.36
N SER A 469 -33.57 22.05 17.68
CA SER A 469 -34.73 21.30 18.19
C SER A 469 -35.18 20.23 17.20
N ASN A 470 -35.25 20.55 15.90
CA ASN A 470 -35.55 19.60 14.84
C ASN A 470 -34.47 18.51 14.70
N CYS A 471 -33.19 18.91 14.82
CA CYS A 471 -32.07 17.98 14.79
C CYS A 471 -32.15 16.98 15.94
N ILE A 472 -32.39 17.43 17.17
CA ILE A 472 -32.52 16.56 18.35
C ILE A 472 -33.73 15.64 18.22
N SER A 473 -34.87 16.16 17.76
CA SER A 473 -36.05 15.33 17.52
C SER A 473 -35.73 14.18 16.57
N THR A 474 -35.01 14.48 15.48
CA THR A 474 -34.54 13.45 14.53
C THR A 474 -33.58 12.46 15.19
N MET A 475 -32.60 12.93 15.96
CA MET A 475 -31.64 12.09 16.68
C MET A 475 -32.31 11.16 17.70
N ILE A 476 -33.31 11.66 18.44
CA ILE A 476 -34.09 10.86 19.39
C ILE A 476 -34.90 9.79 18.65
N HIS A 477 -35.46 10.11 17.48
CA HIS A 477 -36.23 9.14 16.70
C HIS A 477 -35.39 7.99 16.13
N VAL A 478 -34.13 8.24 15.78
CA VAL A 478 -33.21 7.19 15.28
C VAL A 478 -32.51 6.43 16.40
N THR A 479 -32.46 7.01 17.60
CA THR A 479 -31.85 6.36 18.77
C THR A 479 -32.90 5.53 19.53
N SER A 480 -32.62 4.24 19.72
CA SER A 480 -33.50 3.37 20.50
C SER A 480 -33.39 3.67 22.01
N ASP A 481 -34.53 3.80 22.68
CA ASP A 481 -34.67 3.97 24.14
C ASP A 481 -33.81 5.08 24.77
N VAL A 482 -34.30 6.33 24.68
CA VAL A 482 -33.64 7.52 25.24
C VAL A 482 -34.33 8.00 26.51
N PHE A 483 -33.59 8.11 27.62
CA PHE A 483 -34.04 8.75 28.86
C PHE A 483 -33.46 10.17 28.95
N ILE A 484 -34.34 11.16 29.08
CA ILE A 484 -33.98 12.57 29.18
C ILE A 484 -34.28 13.06 30.58
N ILE A 485 -33.26 13.56 31.29
CA ILE A 485 -33.40 14.10 32.64
C ILE A 485 -33.04 15.58 32.63
N ILE A 486 -33.95 16.41 33.12
CA ILE A 486 -33.77 17.86 33.19
C ILE A 486 -33.97 18.29 34.64
N ASP A 487 -32.93 18.83 35.27
CA ASP A 487 -32.96 19.32 36.65
C ASP A 487 -33.06 20.85 36.70
N ALA A 488 -33.52 21.36 37.85
CA ALA A 488 -33.52 22.79 38.17
C ALA A 488 -34.27 23.67 37.15
N LEU A 489 -35.30 23.14 36.49
CA LEU A 489 -36.12 23.88 35.50
C LEU A 489 -36.64 25.26 35.97
N GLY A 490 -36.79 25.47 37.27
CA GLY A 490 -37.15 26.76 37.85
C GLY A 490 -36.10 27.87 37.63
N GLU A 491 -34.88 27.50 37.26
CA GLU A 491 -33.74 28.39 37.00
C GLU A 491 -33.59 28.72 35.50
N CYS A 492 -34.46 28.17 34.65
CA CYS A 492 -34.51 28.49 33.21
C CYS A 492 -35.14 29.88 32.99
N THR A 493 -34.39 30.77 32.34
CA THR A 493 -34.82 32.14 31.99
C THR A 493 -35.80 32.17 30.81
N THR A 494 -35.75 31.17 29.93
CA THR A 494 -36.65 31.00 28.77
C THR A 494 -37.66 29.87 29.00
N ARG A 495 -38.14 29.75 30.24
CA ARG A 495 -38.99 28.62 30.67
C ARG A 495 -40.30 28.51 29.87
N ASP A 496 -40.90 29.64 29.51
CA ASP A 496 -42.13 29.67 28.73
C ASP A 496 -41.96 29.14 27.30
N GLU A 497 -40.74 29.23 26.75
CA GLU A 497 -40.41 28.65 25.44
C GLU A 497 -40.17 27.14 25.54
N LEU A 498 -39.55 26.68 26.63
CA LEU A 498 -39.25 25.27 26.88
C LEU A 498 -40.50 24.42 27.20
N LEU A 499 -41.54 25.03 27.75
CA LEU A 499 -42.78 24.35 28.14
C LEU A 499 -43.89 24.40 27.07
N ARG A 500 -43.64 25.05 25.93
CA ARG A 500 -44.49 24.98 24.74
C ARG A 500 -44.22 23.69 23.98
#